data_AF-A0A4V1MB28-F1
#
_entry.id   AF-A0A4V1MB28-F1
#
_cell.length_a   1.000
_cell.length_b   1.000
_cell.length_c   1.000
_cell.angle_alpha   90.00
_cell.angle_beta   90.00
_cell.angle_gamma   90.00
#
_symmetry.space_group_name_H-M   'P 1'
#
loop_
_entity.id
_entity.type
_entity.pdbx_description
1 polymer ?
#
loop_
_entity_poly.entity_id
_entity_poly.type
_entity_poly.pdbx_seq_one_letter_code
_entity_poly.pdbx_strand_id
1 'polypeptide(L)'
;MIFRNKYILSLLFCLLMGSSIVMVAQKQKNIYSAHPPDIERLIDIHPDNWYSVRSSVASPAWIKDAKSEYDKVVGRTYRNADGQEVTIVMTWSRNGLQKAGHMQQLCYSSQGFSITGQQNIKIPIKSSVLSVTNFMATQFDGQNEDVYYWRITGGKLMKNIENTGLDDQRLSQRILRIKEVVKHIFVKIPDNIMVRVSARKYESEKSSAVPVLYIREYLETLSNKDIKLLTGL
;
A
#
# COMPACT_ATOMS: atom_id res chain seq x y z
N MET A 1 -35.04 36.83 -27.81
CA MET A 1 -33.65 36.36 -27.61
C MET A 1 -33.48 35.38 -26.43
N ILE A 2 -34.37 35.34 -25.44
CA ILE A 2 -34.28 34.48 -24.24
C ILE A 2 -34.49 32.97 -24.52
N PHE A 3 -35.32 32.60 -25.50
CA PHE A 3 -35.61 31.19 -25.81
C PHE A 3 -34.44 30.44 -26.46
N ARG A 4 -33.61 31.10 -27.28
CA ARG A 4 -32.43 30.48 -27.93
C ARG A 4 -31.38 30.03 -26.91
N ASN A 5 -31.25 30.75 -25.80
CA ASN A 5 -30.34 30.40 -24.72
C ASN A 5 -30.77 29.15 -23.93
N LYS A 6 -32.09 28.85 -23.85
CA LYS A 6 -32.59 27.67 -23.13
C LYS A 6 -32.20 26.36 -23.82
N TYR A 7 -32.27 26.32 -25.15
CA TYR A 7 -31.87 25.14 -25.93
C TYR A 7 -30.36 24.93 -25.93
N ILE A 8 -29.57 26.01 -26.05
CA ILE A 8 -28.11 25.94 -25.95
C ILE A 8 -27.69 25.43 -24.56
N LEU A 9 -28.32 25.92 -23.49
CA LEU A 9 -28.04 25.47 -22.13
C LEU A 9 -28.43 24.01 -21.89
N SER A 10 -29.58 23.58 -22.42
CA SER A 10 -30.02 22.18 -22.35
C SER A 10 -29.07 21.25 -23.12
N LEU A 11 -28.60 21.67 -24.30
CA LEU A 11 -27.68 20.88 -25.11
C LEU A 11 -26.30 20.76 -24.44
N LEU A 12 -25.82 21.83 -23.79
CA LEU A 12 -24.61 21.81 -22.95
C LEU A 12 -24.74 20.84 -21.77
N PHE A 13 -25.88 20.82 -21.08
CA PHE A 13 -26.15 19.88 -20.00
C PHE A 13 -26.18 18.42 -20.48
N CYS A 14 -26.84 18.15 -21.61
CA CYS A 14 -26.85 16.81 -22.21
C CYS A 14 -25.44 16.34 -22.60
N LEU A 15 -24.60 17.23 -23.13
CA LEU A 15 -23.23 16.92 -23.52
C LEU A 15 -22.32 16.67 -22.30
N LEU A 16 -22.54 17.41 -21.20
CA LEU A 16 -21.88 17.17 -19.92
C LEU A 16 -22.30 15.82 -19.31
N MET A 17 -23.60 15.49 -19.31
CA MET A 17 -24.07 14.19 -18.83
C MET A 17 -23.55 13.04 -19.69
N GLY A 18 -23.60 13.17 -21.02
CA GLY A 18 -23.06 12.17 -21.96
C GLY A 18 -21.56 11.92 -21.77
N SER A 19 -20.77 12.99 -21.62
CA SER A 19 -19.33 12.85 -21.37
C SER A 19 -19.03 12.20 -20.01
N SER A 20 -19.81 12.49 -18.96
CA SER A 20 -19.65 11.84 -17.66
C SER A 20 -19.87 10.33 -17.70
N ILE A 21 -20.88 9.85 -18.44
CA ILE A 21 -21.17 8.41 -18.58
C ILE A 21 -20.03 7.71 -19.32
N VAL A 22 -19.53 8.32 -20.40
CA VAL A 22 -18.38 7.80 -21.16
C VAL A 22 -17.13 7.73 -20.29
N MET A 23 -16.85 8.76 -19.48
CA MET A 23 -15.71 8.74 -18.56
C MET A 23 -15.84 7.65 -17.49
N VAL A 24 -17.03 7.43 -16.93
CA VAL A 24 -17.29 6.34 -15.97
C VAL A 24 -17.08 4.98 -16.63
N ALA A 25 -17.65 4.76 -17.82
CA ALA A 25 -17.51 3.50 -18.55
C ALA A 25 -16.04 3.20 -18.92
N GLN A 26 -15.30 4.23 -19.37
CA GLN A 26 -13.89 4.09 -19.71
C GLN A 26 -13.01 3.82 -18.48
N LYS A 27 -13.30 4.49 -17.35
CA LYS A 27 -12.66 4.22 -16.06
C LYS A 27 -12.92 2.77 -15.64
N GLN A 28 -14.17 2.32 -15.73
CA GLN A 28 -14.56 0.95 -15.42
C GLN A 28 -13.76 -0.03 -16.30
N LYS A 29 -13.77 0.15 -17.62
CA LYS A 29 -13.00 -0.69 -18.55
C LYS A 29 -11.52 -0.76 -18.18
N ASN A 30 -10.88 0.37 -17.87
CA ASN A 30 -9.46 0.41 -17.50
C ASN A 30 -9.17 -0.33 -16.19
N ILE A 31 -10.03 -0.15 -15.17
CA ILE A 31 -9.94 -0.86 -13.89
C ILE A 31 -10.10 -2.37 -14.14
N TYR A 32 -11.15 -2.81 -14.83
CA TYR A 32 -11.43 -4.23 -15.06
C TYR A 32 -10.47 -4.93 -16.04
N SER A 33 -9.77 -4.19 -16.89
CA SER A 33 -8.75 -4.74 -17.82
C SER A 33 -7.34 -4.79 -17.22
N ALA A 34 -7.14 -4.29 -15.99
CA ALA A 34 -5.85 -4.39 -15.32
C ALA A 34 -5.56 -5.86 -14.97
N HIS A 35 -4.43 -6.36 -15.48
CA HIS A 35 -3.92 -7.68 -15.15
C HIS A 35 -3.22 -7.59 -13.80
N PRO A 36 -3.56 -8.48 -12.84
CA PRO A 36 -2.87 -8.48 -11.56
C PRO A 36 -1.37 -8.77 -11.77
N PRO A 37 -0.47 -8.04 -11.11
CA PRO A 37 0.92 -8.43 -11.04
C PRO A 37 1.04 -9.81 -10.39
N ASP A 38 2.08 -10.54 -10.79
CA ASP A 38 2.44 -11.83 -10.23
C ASP A 38 3.19 -11.62 -8.91
N ILE A 39 2.44 -11.22 -7.87
CA ILE A 39 2.96 -11.00 -6.52
C ILE A 39 3.31 -12.31 -5.83
N GLU A 40 2.75 -13.43 -6.30
CA GLU A 40 3.13 -14.78 -5.90
C GLU A 40 4.57 -15.09 -6.29
N ARG A 41 4.96 -14.87 -7.55
CA ARG A 41 6.36 -14.98 -7.97
C ARG A 41 7.27 -14.03 -7.19
N LEU A 42 6.84 -12.78 -6.98
CA LEU A 42 7.67 -11.78 -6.30
C LEU A 42 7.96 -12.15 -4.85
N ILE A 43 6.97 -12.68 -4.13
CA ILE A 43 7.18 -13.05 -2.72
C ILE A 43 8.05 -14.28 -2.57
N ASP A 44 8.06 -15.18 -3.55
CA ASP A 44 8.89 -16.40 -3.56
C ASP A 44 10.35 -16.10 -3.95
N ILE A 45 10.63 -14.92 -4.53
CA ILE A 45 12.01 -14.40 -4.60
C ILE A 45 12.41 -13.95 -3.19
N HIS A 46 13.53 -14.45 -2.70
CA HIS A 46 14.09 -14.07 -1.41
C HIS A 46 15.61 -14.04 -1.48
N PRO A 47 16.30 -13.36 -0.55
CA PRO A 47 17.75 -13.41 -0.51
C PRO A 47 18.25 -14.81 -0.10
N ASP A 48 19.45 -15.18 -0.55
CA ASP A 48 19.99 -16.54 -0.41
C ASP A 48 20.11 -17.01 1.06
N ASN A 49 20.35 -16.07 1.98
CA ASN A 49 20.51 -16.37 3.41
C ASN A 49 19.17 -16.49 4.18
N TRP A 50 18.04 -16.41 3.48
CA TRP A 50 16.71 -16.45 4.06
C TRP A 50 15.96 -17.68 3.55
N TYR A 51 15.39 -18.46 4.46
CA TYR A 51 14.71 -19.70 4.13
C TYR A 51 13.24 -19.58 4.48
N SER A 52 12.37 -20.02 3.58
CA SER A 52 10.94 -20.04 3.86
C SER A 52 10.65 -20.97 5.04
N VAL A 53 9.92 -20.46 6.03
CA VAL A 53 9.50 -21.23 7.20
C VAL A 53 8.00 -21.15 7.36
N ARG A 54 7.41 -22.22 7.90
CA ARG A 54 6.00 -22.22 8.28
C ARG A 54 5.85 -21.47 9.61
N SER A 55 5.63 -20.16 9.55
CA SER A 55 5.46 -19.35 10.76
C SER A 55 4.02 -19.33 11.26
N SER A 56 3.88 -19.18 12.57
CA SER A 56 2.62 -18.89 13.26
C SER A 56 2.28 -17.40 13.31
N VAL A 57 3.24 -16.51 13.02
CA VAL A 57 3.10 -15.04 13.12
C VAL A 57 2.21 -14.49 12.02
N ALA A 58 2.20 -15.13 10.85
CA ALA A 58 1.14 -14.94 9.88
C ALA A 58 -0.10 -15.75 10.30
N SER A 59 -0.73 -15.43 11.43
CA SER A 59 -2.01 -16.06 11.78
C SER A 59 -2.94 -15.92 10.57
N PRO A 60 -3.52 -17.03 10.06
CA PRO A 60 -4.45 -17.01 8.94
C PRO A 60 -5.61 -16.03 9.11
N ALA A 61 -5.90 -15.58 10.35
CA ALA A 61 -6.89 -14.55 10.65
C ALA A 61 -6.65 -13.25 9.87
N TRP A 62 -5.41 -12.71 9.83
CA TRP A 62 -5.14 -11.47 9.09
C TRP A 62 -5.32 -11.67 7.58
N ILE A 63 -4.90 -12.83 7.04
CA ILE A 63 -5.05 -13.16 5.62
C ILE A 63 -6.53 -13.29 5.27
N LYS A 64 -7.30 -13.92 6.15
CA LYS A 64 -8.72 -14.20 5.95
C LYS A 64 -9.54 -12.91 5.94
N ASP A 65 -9.24 -11.97 6.83
CA ASP A 65 -9.92 -10.67 6.87
C ASP A 65 -9.40 -9.72 5.77
N ALA A 66 -8.12 -9.80 5.40
CA ALA A 66 -7.56 -9.01 4.30
C ALA A 66 -8.15 -9.39 2.92
N LYS A 67 -8.69 -10.60 2.75
CA LYS A 67 -9.30 -11.05 1.48
C LYS A 67 -10.58 -10.30 1.10
N SER A 68 -11.30 -9.66 2.04
CA SER A 68 -12.42 -8.78 1.66
C SER A 68 -11.91 -7.48 1.03
N GLU A 69 -10.75 -7.01 1.48
CA GLU A 69 -10.20 -5.70 1.12
C GLU A 69 -9.22 -5.74 -0.05
N TYR A 70 -8.66 -6.89 -0.40
CA TYR A 70 -7.70 -6.99 -1.50
C TYR A 70 -8.11 -8.06 -2.52
N ASP A 71 -7.85 -7.79 -3.79
CA ASP A 71 -8.12 -8.75 -4.87
C ASP A 71 -7.10 -9.90 -4.83
N LYS A 72 -5.88 -9.63 -4.35
CA LYS A 72 -4.87 -10.64 -4.03
C LYS A 72 -4.14 -10.30 -2.73
N VAL A 73 -3.82 -11.34 -1.96
CA VAL A 73 -3.02 -11.27 -0.73
C VAL A 73 -2.11 -12.48 -0.72
N VAL A 74 -0.80 -12.25 -0.60
CA VAL A 74 0.19 -13.32 -0.44
C VAL A 74 1.09 -12.97 0.74
N GLY A 75 1.35 -13.95 1.59
CA GLY A 75 2.24 -13.83 2.73
C GLY A 75 3.21 -15.00 2.79
N ARG A 76 4.44 -14.69 3.22
CA ARG A 76 5.50 -15.66 3.49
C ARG A 76 6.27 -15.22 4.72
N THR A 77 6.76 -16.18 5.49
CA THR A 77 7.72 -15.91 6.56
C THR A 77 9.04 -16.54 6.21
N TYR A 78 10.10 -15.77 6.38
CA TYR A 78 11.46 -16.17 6.13
C TYR A 78 12.25 -16.15 7.44
N ARG A 79 13.19 -17.08 7.58
CA ARG A 79 14.13 -17.13 8.69
C ARG A 79 15.56 -17.16 8.14
N ASN A 80 16.47 -16.39 8.72
CA ASN A 80 17.88 -16.44 8.36
C ASN A 80 18.68 -17.45 9.21
N ALA A 81 19.97 -17.60 8.90
CA ALA A 81 20.87 -18.50 9.63
C ALA A 81 21.01 -18.14 11.12
N ASP A 82 20.84 -16.86 11.48
CA ASP A 82 20.89 -16.36 12.87
C ASP A 82 19.58 -16.62 13.63
N GLY A 83 18.60 -17.27 13.00
CA GLY A 83 17.30 -17.58 13.60
C GLY A 83 16.32 -16.39 13.61
N GLN A 84 16.68 -15.27 12.99
CA GLN A 84 15.83 -14.09 12.90
C GLN A 84 14.71 -14.33 11.89
N GLU A 85 13.46 -13.98 12.25
CA GLU A 85 12.28 -14.18 11.40
C GLU A 85 11.69 -12.88 10.91
N VAL A 86 11.29 -12.87 9.64
CA VAL A 86 10.57 -11.76 9.00
C VAL A 86 9.37 -12.29 8.22
N THR A 87 8.23 -11.64 8.38
CA THR A 87 7.03 -11.93 7.59
C THR A 87 6.85 -10.83 6.56
N ILE A 88 6.92 -11.20 5.28
CA ILE A 88 6.57 -10.32 4.17
C ILE A 88 5.14 -10.62 3.73
N VAL A 89 4.39 -9.56 3.47
CA VAL A 89 3.03 -9.61 2.93
C VAL A 89 2.95 -8.65 1.76
N MET A 90 2.46 -9.14 0.64
CA MET A 90 2.11 -8.34 -0.52
C MET A 90 0.62 -8.42 -0.77
N THR A 91 0.01 -7.27 -1.03
CA THR A 91 -1.37 -7.22 -1.49
C THR A 91 -1.47 -6.45 -2.78
N TRP A 92 -2.44 -6.80 -3.59
CA TRP A 92 -2.81 -6.04 -4.78
C TRP A 92 -4.31 -5.81 -4.83
N SER A 93 -4.70 -4.61 -5.27
CA SER A 93 -6.08 -4.35 -5.65
C SER A 93 -6.19 -3.57 -6.95
N ARG A 94 -7.27 -3.87 -7.67
CA ARG A 94 -7.71 -3.20 -8.88
C ARG A 94 -8.31 -1.82 -8.62
N ASN A 95 -8.84 -1.56 -7.42
CA ASN A 95 -9.51 -0.30 -7.06
C ASN A 95 -8.91 0.33 -5.79
N GLY A 96 -7.61 0.59 -5.81
CA GLY A 96 -6.90 1.08 -4.63
C GLY A 96 -7.28 2.47 -4.16
N LEU A 97 -8.05 3.30 -4.88
CA LEU A 97 -8.49 4.60 -4.35
C LEU A 97 -9.69 4.50 -3.39
N GLN A 98 -10.64 3.61 -3.67
CA GLN A 98 -11.72 3.33 -2.72
C GLN A 98 -11.20 2.52 -1.54
N LYS A 99 -10.22 1.63 -1.80
CA LYS A 99 -9.63 0.76 -0.78
C LYS A 99 -8.39 1.33 -0.08
N ALA A 100 -7.83 2.46 -0.54
CA ALA A 100 -6.72 3.18 0.12
C ALA A 100 -7.11 3.74 1.50
N GLY A 101 -8.41 3.83 1.79
CA GLY A 101 -8.94 4.14 3.11
C GLY A 101 -8.62 3.09 4.17
N HIS A 102 -8.24 1.86 3.78
CA HIS A 102 -7.79 0.81 4.70
C HIS A 102 -6.29 0.96 4.96
N MET A 103 -5.92 1.96 5.76
CA MET A 103 -4.56 2.07 6.31
C MET A 103 -4.31 0.88 7.23
N GLN A 104 -3.12 0.26 7.17
CA GLN A 104 -2.78 -0.87 8.05
C GLN A 104 -3.03 -0.53 9.52
N GLN A 105 -2.86 0.73 9.90
CA GLN A 105 -3.14 1.19 11.26
C GLN A 105 -4.60 0.98 11.69
N LEU A 106 -5.55 1.30 10.81
CA LEU A 106 -6.97 1.08 11.09
C LEU A 106 -7.29 -0.42 11.18
N CYS A 107 -6.66 -1.25 10.35
CA CYS A 107 -6.81 -2.70 10.39
C CYS A 107 -6.23 -3.31 11.68
N TYR A 108 -5.01 -2.93 12.07
CA TYR A 108 -4.38 -3.39 13.31
C TYR A 108 -5.17 -2.95 14.55
N SER A 109 -5.60 -1.68 14.62
CA SER A 109 -6.45 -1.21 15.73
C SER A 109 -7.81 -1.91 15.78
N SER A 110 -8.43 -2.18 14.63
CA SER A 110 -9.70 -2.95 14.58
C SER A 110 -9.55 -4.41 15.00
N GLN A 111 -8.33 -4.95 14.93
CA GLN A 111 -7.98 -6.33 15.33
C GLN A 111 -7.48 -6.40 16.78
N GLY A 112 -7.55 -5.30 17.53
CA GLY A 112 -7.16 -5.26 18.93
C GLY A 112 -5.67 -5.06 19.17
N PHE A 113 -4.89 -4.62 18.16
CA PHE A 113 -3.50 -4.20 18.38
C PHE A 113 -3.45 -2.74 18.80
N SER A 114 -2.62 -2.46 19.81
CA SER A 114 -2.20 -1.09 20.14
C SER A 114 -1.05 -0.69 19.21
N ILE A 115 -1.17 0.47 18.56
CA ILE A 115 -0.16 0.98 17.64
C ILE A 115 0.56 2.16 18.27
N THR A 116 1.88 2.10 18.28
CA THR A 116 2.73 3.17 18.85
C THR A 116 3.93 3.45 17.96
N GLY A 117 4.59 4.60 18.18
CA GLY A 117 5.87 4.92 17.53
C GLY A 117 5.79 5.10 16.02
N GLN A 118 4.64 5.50 15.49
CA GLN A 118 4.44 5.66 14.06
C GLN A 118 5.34 6.78 13.47
N GLN A 119 6.12 6.44 12.45
CA GLN A 119 7.04 7.38 11.79
C GLN A 119 7.32 6.99 10.33
N ASN A 120 7.78 7.93 9.52
CA ASN A 120 8.33 7.64 8.19
C ASN A 120 9.84 7.45 8.30
N ILE A 121 10.33 6.30 7.83
CA ILE A 121 11.75 5.96 7.80
C ILE A 121 12.22 5.94 6.34
N LYS A 122 13.46 6.38 6.12
CA LYS A 122 14.15 6.31 4.83
C LYS A 122 15.09 5.12 4.82
N ILE A 123 14.82 4.15 3.96
CA ILE A 123 15.68 2.98 3.75
C ILE A 123 16.49 3.23 2.47
N PRO A 124 17.83 3.39 2.57
CA PRO A 124 18.67 3.45 1.39
C PRO A 124 18.64 2.10 0.67
N ILE A 125 18.48 2.15 -0.65
CA ILE A 125 18.57 1.02 -1.58
C ILE A 125 19.54 1.42 -2.71
N LYS A 126 20.17 0.45 -3.40
CA LYS A 126 21.26 0.67 -4.40
C LYS A 126 21.36 2.09 -5.00
N SER A 127 20.36 2.54 -5.76
CA SER A 127 20.39 3.85 -6.44
C SER A 127 19.30 4.84 -5.99
N SER A 128 18.64 4.59 -4.86
CA SER A 128 17.47 5.35 -4.43
C SER A 128 17.24 5.29 -2.91
N VAL A 129 16.23 6.02 -2.43
CA VAL A 129 15.81 5.99 -1.03
C VAL A 129 14.33 5.65 -0.97
N LEU A 130 14.02 4.49 -0.41
CA LEU A 130 12.65 4.05 -0.18
C LEU A 130 12.12 4.72 1.10
N SER A 131 11.02 5.46 0.98
CA SER A 131 10.31 5.99 2.14
C SER A 131 9.26 4.97 2.60
N VAL A 132 9.43 4.44 3.81
CA VAL A 132 8.53 3.45 4.41
C VAL A 132 7.88 4.02 5.66
N THR A 133 6.70 3.54 5.99
CA THR A 133 6.07 3.83 7.27
C THR A 133 6.38 2.70 8.24
N ASN A 134 6.85 3.07 9.41
CA ASN A 134 7.16 2.16 10.50
C ASN A 134 6.24 2.45 11.69
N PHE A 135 5.81 1.39 12.38
CA PHE A 135 5.10 1.47 13.65
C PHE A 135 5.29 0.17 14.42
N MET A 136 5.14 0.25 15.74
CA MET A 136 5.10 -0.93 16.61
C MET A 136 3.63 -1.32 16.82
N ALA A 137 3.33 -2.59 16.61
CA ALA A 137 2.03 -3.19 16.92
C ALA A 137 2.16 -4.12 18.13
N THR A 138 1.35 -3.89 19.15
CA THR A 138 1.32 -4.69 20.38
C THR A 138 -0.02 -5.38 20.51
N GLN A 139 -0.02 -6.70 20.57
CA GLN A 139 -1.21 -7.51 20.80
C GLN A 139 -1.50 -7.62 22.32
N PHE A 140 -2.75 -7.87 22.69
CA PHE A 140 -3.18 -8.00 24.09
C PHE A 140 -2.46 -9.11 24.89
N ASP A 141 -1.89 -10.10 24.22
CA ASP A 141 -1.10 -11.18 24.83
C ASP A 141 0.38 -10.83 25.04
N GLY A 142 0.77 -9.56 24.79
CA GLY A 142 2.12 -9.05 24.96
C GLY A 142 3.04 -9.29 23.76
N GLN A 143 2.54 -9.86 22.65
CA GLN A 143 3.32 -10.02 21.44
C GLN A 143 3.52 -8.66 20.75
N ASN A 144 4.78 -8.23 20.66
CA ASN A 144 5.18 -7.01 19.97
C ASN A 144 5.70 -7.34 18.56
N GLU A 145 5.25 -6.58 17.57
CA GLU A 145 5.67 -6.69 16.18
C GLU A 145 6.14 -5.31 15.68
N ASP A 146 7.34 -5.27 15.10
CA ASP A 146 7.85 -4.08 14.41
C ASP A 146 7.42 -4.17 12.93
N VAL A 147 6.59 -3.23 12.48
CA VAL A 147 5.94 -3.28 11.17
C VAL A 147 6.47 -2.17 10.28
N TYR A 148 6.86 -2.54 9.06
CA TYR A 148 7.28 -1.63 8.01
C TYR A 148 6.38 -1.84 6.80
N TYR A 149 5.81 -0.77 6.25
CA TYR A 149 5.01 -0.89 5.04
C TYR A 149 5.13 0.33 4.14
N TRP A 150 4.88 0.09 2.86
CA TRP A 150 4.73 1.13 1.86
C TRP A 150 3.70 0.70 0.82
N ARG A 151 3.21 1.69 0.06
CA ARG A 151 2.15 1.50 -0.93
C ARG A 151 2.53 2.15 -2.23
N ILE A 152 2.29 1.43 -3.32
CA ILE A 152 2.44 1.91 -4.69
C ILE A 152 1.07 2.02 -5.30
N THR A 153 0.72 3.20 -5.79
CA THR A 153 -0.55 3.47 -6.48
C THR A 153 -0.25 4.13 -7.81
N GLY A 154 -0.70 3.53 -8.91
CA GLY A 154 -0.44 4.05 -10.25
C GLY A 154 1.05 4.17 -10.58
N GLY A 155 1.86 3.24 -10.07
CA GLY A 155 3.31 3.20 -10.27
C GLY A 155 4.09 4.24 -9.47
N LYS A 156 3.49 4.86 -8.45
CA LYS A 156 4.17 5.86 -7.59
C LYS A 156 4.10 5.47 -6.12
N LEU A 157 5.20 5.69 -5.42
CA LEU A 157 5.27 5.57 -3.96
C LEU A 157 4.34 6.58 -3.29
N MET A 158 3.44 6.09 -2.45
CA MET A 158 2.58 6.93 -1.63
C MET A 158 3.29 7.33 -0.33
N LYS A 159 3.19 8.60 0.06
CA LYS A 159 3.59 9.06 1.39
C LYS A 159 2.42 8.78 2.34
N ASN A 160 2.61 7.93 3.36
CA ASN A 160 1.50 7.60 4.28
C ASN A 160 1.37 8.56 5.46
N ILE A 161 2.41 9.36 5.76
CA ILE A 161 2.37 10.38 6.83
C ILE A 161 2.80 11.71 6.23
N GLU A 162 1.88 12.66 6.15
CA GLU A 162 2.20 14.07 5.95
C GLU A 162 2.23 14.72 7.34
N ASN A 163 3.41 15.09 7.84
CA ASN A 163 3.55 15.98 8.98
C ASN A 163 3.16 17.39 8.53
N THR A 164 1.87 17.64 8.35
CA THR A 164 1.34 18.99 8.16
C THR A 164 0.73 19.42 9.48
N GLY A 165 1.27 20.53 10.02
CA GLY A 165 0.86 21.12 11.28
C GLY A 165 -0.66 21.26 11.37
N LEU A 166 -1.17 20.93 12.55
CA LEU A 166 -2.56 21.13 12.96
C LEU A 166 -2.90 22.60 12.76
N ASP A 167 -3.64 22.93 11.71
CA ASP A 167 -4.60 24.05 11.60
C ASP A 167 -5.17 24.17 10.17
N ASP A 168 -4.41 23.74 9.14
CA ASP A 168 -4.82 23.83 7.72
C ASP A 168 -5.42 22.53 7.12
N GLN A 169 -5.49 21.45 7.91
CA GLN A 169 -5.65 20.07 7.42
C GLN A 169 -7.01 19.74 6.77
N ARG A 170 -8.15 20.28 7.20
CA ARG A 170 -9.45 19.78 6.72
C ARG A 170 -9.79 20.25 5.30
N LEU A 171 -9.42 21.49 4.95
CA LEU A 171 -9.63 22.05 3.61
C LEU A 171 -8.51 21.63 2.66
N SER A 172 -7.25 21.66 3.11
CA SER A 172 -6.11 21.20 2.30
C SER A 172 -6.20 19.70 1.99
N GLN A 173 -6.56 18.83 2.94
CA GLN A 173 -6.73 17.40 2.64
C GLN A 173 -7.90 17.13 1.69
N ARG A 174 -9.02 17.87 1.79
CA ARG A 174 -10.12 17.73 0.82
C ARG A 174 -9.68 18.19 -0.57
N ILE A 175 -8.98 19.31 -0.68
CA ILE A 175 -8.50 19.84 -1.97
C ILE A 175 -7.37 18.98 -2.54
N LEU A 176 -6.46 18.48 -1.71
CA LEU A 176 -5.39 17.55 -2.10
C LEU A 176 -5.98 16.21 -2.50
N ARG A 177 -6.95 15.67 -1.75
CA ARG A 177 -7.70 14.46 -2.11
C ARG A 177 -8.51 14.67 -3.39
N ILE A 178 -9.11 15.83 -3.61
CA ILE A 178 -9.80 16.15 -4.86
C ILE A 178 -8.80 16.29 -6.00
N LYS A 179 -7.66 16.97 -5.81
CA LYS A 179 -6.58 17.08 -6.81
C LYS A 179 -6.01 15.71 -7.15
N GLU A 180 -5.82 14.86 -6.15
CA GLU A 180 -5.44 13.47 -6.36
C GLU A 180 -6.55 12.73 -7.09
N VAL A 181 -7.79 12.75 -6.63
CA VAL A 181 -8.93 12.10 -7.30
C VAL A 181 -9.04 12.56 -8.75
N VAL A 182 -8.91 13.86 -9.04
CA VAL A 182 -8.94 14.43 -10.39
C VAL A 182 -7.74 13.94 -11.20
N LYS A 183 -6.52 14.02 -10.66
CA LYS A 183 -5.31 13.48 -11.30
C LYS A 183 -5.45 11.99 -11.59
N HIS A 184 -6.08 11.24 -10.70
CA HIS A 184 -6.29 9.80 -10.82
C HIS A 184 -7.52 9.41 -11.65
N ILE A 185 -8.47 10.33 -11.90
CA ILE A 185 -9.54 10.15 -12.90
C ILE A 185 -8.94 10.05 -14.31
N PHE A 186 -7.82 10.74 -14.55
CA PHE A 186 -7.13 10.76 -15.85
C PHE A 186 -5.97 9.75 -15.97
N VAL A 187 -5.60 9.07 -14.88
CA VAL A 187 -4.53 8.05 -14.88
C VAL A 187 -5.17 6.66 -14.97
N LYS A 188 -4.72 5.83 -15.92
CA LYS A 188 -4.98 4.37 -15.88
C LYS A 188 -4.40 3.87 -14.56
N ILE A 189 -5.18 3.28 -13.67
CA ILE A 189 -4.69 2.73 -12.39
C ILE A 189 -4.67 1.20 -12.50
N PRO A 190 -3.52 0.56 -12.79
CA PRO A 190 -3.45 -0.90 -12.83
C PRO A 190 -2.80 -1.49 -11.57
N ASP A 191 -2.04 -0.70 -10.80
CA ASP A 191 -1.16 -1.23 -9.76
C ASP A 191 -1.41 -0.49 -8.44
N ASN A 192 -2.16 -1.14 -7.53
CA ASN A 192 -2.25 -0.74 -6.13
C ASN A 192 -1.63 -1.85 -5.29
N ILE A 193 -0.33 -1.75 -5.05
CA ILE A 193 0.44 -2.75 -4.32
C ILE A 193 0.74 -2.21 -2.94
N MET A 194 0.54 -3.03 -1.92
CA MET A 194 1.08 -2.78 -0.59
C MET A 194 2.10 -3.86 -0.28
N VAL A 195 3.25 -3.44 0.23
CA VAL A 195 4.24 -4.36 0.80
C VAL A 195 4.34 -4.07 2.29
N ARG A 196 4.21 -5.11 3.09
CA ARG A 196 4.46 -5.11 4.54
C ARG A 196 5.62 -6.06 4.80
N VAL A 197 6.56 -5.63 5.64
CA VAL A 197 7.57 -6.50 6.23
C VAL A 197 7.50 -6.29 7.72
N SER A 198 7.40 -7.38 8.49
CA SER A 198 7.27 -7.32 9.92
C SER A 198 8.09 -8.38 10.63
N ALA A 199 8.55 -8.08 11.84
CA ALA A 199 9.30 -9.02 12.67
C ALA A 199 8.83 -8.92 14.12
N ARG A 200 8.89 -10.04 14.85
CA ARG A 200 8.64 -10.04 16.29
C ARG A 200 9.73 -9.26 17.00
N LYS A 201 9.33 -8.41 17.94
CA LYS A 201 10.22 -7.57 18.74
C LYS A 201 10.32 -8.11 20.16
N TYR A 202 11.54 -8.27 20.65
CA TYR A 202 11.81 -8.63 22.04
C TYR A 202 12.06 -7.36 22.87
N GLU A 203 11.64 -7.37 24.14
CA GLU A 203 11.54 -6.22 25.07
C GLU A 203 12.82 -5.35 25.18
N SER A 204 14.00 -5.89 24.86
CA SER A 204 15.30 -5.21 24.98
C SER A 204 15.69 -4.32 23.80
N GLU A 205 14.98 -4.33 22.67
CA GLU A 205 15.38 -3.60 21.46
C GLU A 205 14.51 -2.37 21.17
N LYS A 206 15.14 -1.24 20.79
CA LYS A 206 14.45 0.02 20.49
C LYS A 206 13.72 -0.01 19.13
N SER A 207 14.28 -0.70 18.13
CA SER A 207 13.68 -1.04 16.84
C SER A 207 14.44 -2.23 16.27
N SER A 208 13.74 -3.19 15.66
CA SER A 208 14.39 -4.36 15.11
C SER A 208 15.13 -3.96 13.83
N ALA A 209 16.44 -4.17 13.79
CA ALA A 209 17.23 -3.95 12.56
C ALA A 209 16.87 -4.97 11.46
N VAL A 210 16.21 -6.07 11.84
CA VAL A 210 15.97 -7.25 11.00
C VAL A 210 15.05 -6.96 9.82
N PRO A 211 13.86 -6.32 9.95
CA PRO A 211 13.04 -5.95 8.79
C PRO A 211 13.77 -5.04 7.81
N VAL A 212 14.57 -4.09 8.29
CA VAL A 212 15.31 -3.16 7.43
C VAL A 212 16.40 -3.89 6.65
N LEU A 213 17.11 -4.82 7.30
CA LEU A 213 18.10 -5.68 6.65
C LEU A 213 17.43 -6.51 5.54
N TYR A 214 16.35 -7.21 5.87
CA TYR A 214 15.61 -8.02 4.90
C TYR A 214 15.10 -7.19 3.72
N ILE A 215 14.52 -6.00 3.97
CA ILE A 215 14.01 -5.12 2.90
C ILE A 215 15.14 -4.77 1.92
N ARG A 216 16.33 -4.44 2.43
CA ARG A 216 17.47 -4.09 1.56
C ARG A 216 17.90 -5.28 0.72
N GLU A 217 18.19 -6.40 1.37
CA GLU A 217 18.64 -7.62 0.68
C GLU A 217 17.60 -8.10 -0.35
N TYR A 218 16.32 -8.12 0.03
CA TYR A 218 15.23 -8.52 -0.86
C TYR A 218 15.12 -7.60 -2.08
N LEU A 219 15.15 -6.28 -1.89
CA LEU A 219 15.09 -5.36 -3.04
C LEU A 219 16.35 -5.44 -3.92
N GLU A 220 17.48 -5.88 -3.37
CA GLU A 220 18.71 -6.05 -4.13
C GLU A 220 18.76 -7.30 -5.00
N THR A 221 17.97 -8.34 -4.68
CA THR A 221 17.83 -9.57 -5.49
C THR A 221 16.85 -9.41 -6.64
N LEU A 222 15.96 -8.41 -6.57
CA LEU A 222 14.96 -8.17 -7.60
C LEU A 222 15.56 -7.55 -8.87
N SER A 223 14.89 -7.83 -9.99
CA SER A 223 15.16 -7.12 -11.25
C SER A 223 14.77 -5.65 -11.16
N ASN A 224 15.37 -4.77 -11.96
CA ASN A 224 15.00 -3.34 -12.02
C ASN A 224 13.50 -3.12 -12.31
N LYS A 225 12.89 -4.01 -13.11
CA LYS A 225 11.45 -3.98 -13.42
C LYS A 225 10.61 -4.24 -12.17
N ASP A 226 11.01 -5.24 -11.38
CA ASP A 226 10.30 -5.65 -10.15
C ASP A 226 10.51 -4.63 -9.02
N ILE A 227 11.71 -4.06 -8.89
CA ILE A 227 11.99 -2.94 -7.98
C ILE A 227 11.06 -1.77 -8.30
N LYS A 228 10.97 -1.37 -9.59
CA LYS A 228 10.10 -0.27 -10.00
C LYS A 228 8.62 -0.56 -9.74
N LEU A 229 8.19 -1.80 -9.92
CA LEU A 229 6.82 -2.22 -9.61
C LEU A 229 6.52 -2.11 -8.11
N LEU A 230 7.44 -2.55 -7.25
CA LEU A 230 7.24 -2.58 -5.79
C LEU A 230 7.58 -1.26 -5.09
N THR A 231 8.36 -0.37 -5.70
CA THR A 231 8.83 0.87 -5.07
C THR A 231 8.36 2.14 -5.80
N GLY A 232 7.98 2.03 -7.08
CA GLY A 232 7.68 3.19 -7.92
C GLY A 232 8.90 4.07 -8.25
N LEU A 233 10.11 3.59 -7.94
CA LEU A 233 11.39 4.28 -8.15
C LEU A 233 12.08 3.80 -9.42
#